data_AF-A0A381V1W5-F1
#
_entry.id   AF-A0A381V1W5-F1
#
_cell.length_a   1.000
_cell.length_b   1.000
_cell.length_c   1.000
_cell.angle_alpha   90.00
_cell.angle_beta   90.00
_cell.angle_gamma   90.00
#
_symmetry.space_group_name_H-M   'P 1'
#
loop_
_entity.id
_entity.type
_entity.pdbx_description
1 polymer ?
#
loop_
_entity_poly.entity_id
_entity_poly.type
_entity_poly.pdbx_seq_one_letter_code
_entity_poly.pdbx_strand_id
1 'polypeptide(L)'
;MPKALVVVESPAKATTISKYLGKGYEVIASVGHIVDLPKSTIGIVDSDGADIGVDINKDLDGPPKQPSEFVTDYVPLDSRKKVLKELRAAA
;
A
#
# COMPACT_ATOMS: atom_id res chain seq x y z
N MET A 1 15.23 26.51 4.21
CA MET A 1 13.79 26.60 3.91
C MET A 1 13.22 25.20 3.86
N PRO A 2 12.02 24.94 4.40
CA PRO A 2 11.37 23.65 4.26
C PRO A 2 11.13 23.36 2.78
N LYS A 3 11.48 22.16 2.33
CA LYS A 3 11.21 21.70 0.97
C LYS A 3 9.84 21.02 0.94
N ALA A 4 9.05 21.29 -0.10
CA ALA A 4 7.79 20.58 -0.28
C ALA A 4 8.07 19.16 -0.80
N LEU A 5 7.50 18.14 -0.15
CA LEU A 5 7.63 16.75 -0.55
C LEU A 5 6.65 16.41 -1.69
N VAL A 6 7.15 15.79 -2.74
CA VAL A 6 6.38 15.26 -3.88
C VAL A 6 6.69 13.78 -4.02
N VAL A 7 5.66 12.93 -3.96
CA VAL A 7 5.82 11.48 -4.10
C VAL A 7 5.29 11.05 -5.46
N VAL A 8 6.06 10.22 -6.18
CA VAL A 8 5.70 9.71 -7.51
C VAL A 8 5.92 8.21 -7.60
N GLU A 9 5.28 7.55 -8.56
CA GLU A 9 5.30 6.09 -8.63
C GLU A 9 6.66 5.49 -9.04
N SER A 10 7.38 6.14 -9.98
CA SER A 10 8.58 5.58 -10.61
C SER A 10 9.82 6.49 -10.47
N PRO A 11 11.03 5.90 -10.39
CA PRO A 11 12.28 6.68 -10.30
C PRO A 11 12.51 7.61 -11.50
N ALA A 12 12.08 7.20 -12.69
CA ALA A 12 12.18 8.00 -13.90
C ALA A 12 11.33 9.28 -13.79
N LYS A 13 10.10 9.18 -13.30
CA LYS A 13 9.24 10.35 -13.05
C LYS A 13 9.86 11.27 -12.00
N ALA A 14 10.44 10.72 -10.93
CA ALA A 14 11.07 11.52 -9.87
C ALA A 14 12.23 12.37 -10.42
N THR A 15 13.08 11.76 -11.25
CA THR A 15 14.21 12.44 -11.91
C THR A 15 13.73 13.57 -12.82
N THR A 16 12.69 13.32 -13.62
CA THR A 16 12.16 14.32 -14.55
C THR A 16 11.47 15.48 -13.82
N ILE A 17 10.62 15.19 -12.85
CA ILE A 17 9.86 16.20 -12.12
C ILE A 17 10.77 17.05 -11.23
N SER A 18 11.80 16.47 -10.61
CA SER A 18 12.81 17.20 -9.84
C SER A 18 13.51 18.29 -10.66
N LYS A 19 13.78 18.03 -11.95
CA LYS A 19 14.37 19.02 -12.87
C LYS A 19 13.43 20.20 -13.13
N TYR A 20 12.13 19.98 -13.18
CA TYR A 20 11.14 21.03 -13.42
C TYR A 20 10.85 21.87 -12.17
N LEU A 21 10.75 21.24 -11.01
CA LEU A 21 10.39 21.90 -9.75
C LEU A 21 11.57 22.60 -9.06
N GLY A 22 12.80 22.10 -9.28
CA GLY A 22 14.00 22.69 -8.72
C GLY A 22 14.17 22.46 -7.21
N LYS A 23 15.06 23.25 -6.60
CA LYS A 23 15.59 22.99 -5.24
C LYS A 23 14.59 23.19 -4.08
N GLY A 24 13.42 23.78 -4.36
CA GLY A 24 12.36 23.99 -3.38
C GLY A 24 11.54 22.73 -3.07
N TYR A 25 11.76 21.65 -3.84
CA TYR A 25 11.01 20.41 -3.71
C TYR A 25 11.94 19.24 -3.45
N GLU A 26 11.43 18.27 -2.70
CA GLU A 26 12.01 16.95 -2.56
C GLU A 26 11.11 15.94 -3.28
N VAL A 27 11.64 15.26 -4.28
CA VAL A 27 10.84 14.35 -5.12
C VAL A 27 11.30 12.91 -4.88
N ILE A 28 10.44 12.09 -4.28
CA ILE A 28 10.74 10.69 -3.90
C ILE A 28 9.86 9.73 -4.70
N ALA A 29 10.44 8.59 -5.11
CA ALA A 29 9.68 7.54 -5.79
C ALA A 29 9.16 6.47 -4.81
N SER A 30 7.88 6.09 -4.92
CA SER A 30 7.28 4.99 -4.15
C SER A 30 7.71 3.60 -4.65
N VAL A 31 8.14 3.53 -5.92
CA VAL A 31 8.53 2.29 -6.62
C VAL A 31 7.35 1.29 -6.67
N GLY A 32 6.18 1.82 -7.04
CA GLY A 32 4.91 1.08 -7.10
C GLY A 32 4.12 1.13 -5.79
N HIS A 33 3.31 0.09 -5.54
CA HIS A 33 2.51 -0.03 -4.32
C HIS A 33 3.39 -0.21 -3.08
N ILE A 34 2.99 0.44 -1.98
CA ILE A 34 3.66 0.38 -0.67
C ILE A 34 2.88 -0.44 0.36
N VAL A 35 1.59 -0.65 0.09
CA VAL A 35 0.66 -1.48 0.86
C VAL A 35 0.00 -2.45 -0.11
N ASP A 36 -0.36 -3.62 0.38
CA ASP A 36 -1.07 -4.64 -0.38
C ASP A 36 -1.95 -5.46 0.57
N LEU A 37 -2.77 -6.33 0.01
CA LEU A 37 -3.45 -7.35 0.80
C LEU A 37 -2.41 -8.30 1.42
N PRO A 38 -2.67 -8.84 2.62
CA PRO A 38 -1.81 -9.83 3.25
C PRO A 38 -1.59 -11.05 2.34
N LYS A 39 -0.33 -11.34 1.99
CA LYS A 39 0.03 -12.37 0.97
C LYS A 39 -0.42 -13.80 1.30
N SER A 40 -0.71 -14.08 2.56
CA SER A 40 -1.07 -15.41 3.06
C SER A 40 -2.56 -15.58 3.34
N THR A 41 -3.36 -14.55 3.07
CA THR A 41 -4.82 -14.59 3.21
C THR A 41 -5.41 -13.82 2.03
N ILE A 42 -6.02 -14.52 1.07
CA ILE A 42 -6.97 -13.87 0.15
C ILE A 42 -8.21 -13.56 1.00
N GLY A 43 -8.10 -12.49 1.78
CA GLY A 43 -9.00 -12.11 2.86
C GLY A 43 -9.94 -11.01 2.38
N ILE A 44 -11.09 -11.44 1.88
CA ILE A 44 -12.33 -10.68 2.08
C ILE A 44 -12.56 -10.68 3.59
N VAL A 45 -12.48 -9.53 4.27
CA VAL A 45 -12.73 -9.48 5.73
C VAL A 45 -14.14 -8.97 5.99
N ASP A 46 -14.84 -9.54 6.97
CA ASP A 46 -16.12 -9.00 7.49
C ASP A 46 -15.84 -8.15 8.74
N SER A 47 -16.82 -7.33 9.11
CA SER A 47 -16.79 -6.22 10.09
C SER A 47 -16.34 -6.50 11.54
N ASP A 48 -16.08 -7.75 11.94
CA ASP A 48 -15.87 -8.13 13.35
C ASP A 48 -14.43 -8.57 13.70
N GLY A 49 -13.47 -8.40 12.78
CA GLY A 49 -12.03 -8.53 13.09
C GLY A 49 -11.52 -9.95 13.35
N ALA A 50 -12.22 -10.97 12.88
CA ALA A 50 -11.71 -12.33 12.84
C ALA A 50 -10.93 -12.57 11.53
N ASP A 51 -9.72 -13.14 11.64
CA ASP A 51 -8.89 -13.55 10.50
C ASP A 51 -9.72 -14.41 9.52
N ILE A 52 -10.11 -13.83 8.38
CA ILE A 52 -10.62 -14.63 7.27
C ILE A 52 -9.42 -15.05 6.42
N GLY A 53 -8.59 -15.90 7.02
CA GLY A 53 -7.79 -16.81 6.23
C GLY A 53 -8.72 -17.82 5.58
N VAL A 54 -9.18 -17.54 4.36
CA VAL A 54 -9.86 -18.53 3.54
C VAL A 54 -8.84 -19.61 3.21
N ASP A 55 -8.86 -20.68 3.98
CA ASP A 55 -8.28 -21.94 3.57
C ASP A 55 -9.23 -22.49 2.50
N ILE A 56 -8.86 -22.34 1.23
CA ILE A 56 -9.63 -22.78 0.04
C ILE A 56 -10.12 -24.23 0.12
N ASN A 57 -9.54 -25.04 1.01
CA ASN A 57 -9.94 -26.42 1.25
C ASN A 57 -11.09 -26.59 2.26
N LYS A 58 -11.51 -25.54 2.98
CA LYS A 58 -12.37 -25.66 4.16
C LYS A 58 -13.74 -25.00 4.05
N ASP A 59 -13.94 -24.06 3.13
CA ASP A 59 -15.11 -23.17 3.09
C ASP A 59 -16.01 -23.29 1.84
N LEU A 60 -15.87 -24.38 1.06
CA LEU A 60 -16.69 -24.63 -0.14
C LEU A 60 -18.17 -24.94 0.15
N ASP A 61 -18.52 -25.24 1.41
CA ASP A 61 -19.86 -25.71 1.79
C ASP A 61 -20.74 -24.63 2.50
N GLY A 62 -20.30 -23.37 2.54
CA GLY A 62 -21.01 -22.26 3.22
C GLY A 62 -21.89 -21.38 2.29
N PRO A 63 -22.94 -20.71 2.82
CA PRO A 63 -23.75 -19.79 2.03
C PRO A 63 -22.94 -18.55 1.57
N PRO A 64 -23.23 -17.99 0.39
CA PRO A 64 -22.48 -16.86 -0.15
C PRO A 64 -22.66 -15.60 0.70
N LYS A 65 -21.55 -14.96 1.08
CA LYS A 65 -21.54 -13.70 1.84
C LYS A 65 -22.04 -12.53 0.98
N GLN A 66 -22.67 -11.53 1.62
CA GLN A 66 -23.27 -10.40 0.91
C GLN A 66 -22.23 -9.32 0.54
N PRO A 67 -22.43 -8.57 -0.56
CA PRO A 67 -21.41 -7.64 -1.06
C PRO A 67 -21.10 -6.42 -0.19
N SER A 68 -21.93 -6.11 0.80
CA SER A 68 -21.73 -4.96 1.68
C SER A 68 -20.71 -5.20 2.80
N GLU A 69 -20.24 -6.44 2.97
CA GLU A 69 -19.39 -6.83 4.10
C GLU A 69 -17.91 -6.93 3.72
N PHE A 70 -17.52 -6.64 2.47
CA PHE A 70 -16.12 -6.64 2.03
C PHE A 70 -15.31 -5.50 2.67
N VAL A 71 -14.78 -5.73 3.86
CA VAL A 71 -13.72 -4.94 4.48
C VAL A 71 -12.38 -5.46 3.93
N THR A 72 -11.41 -4.57 3.76
CA THR A 72 -10.08 -4.92 3.25
C THR A 72 -9.00 -4.41 4.19
N ASP A 73 -8.25 -5.34 4.78
CA ASP A 73 -7.12 -5.02 5.64
C ASP A 73 -5.84 -4.91 4.80
N TYR A 74 -5.42 -3.68 4.50
CA TYR A 74 -4.17 -3.42 3.80
C TYR A 74 -2.97 -3.44 4.76
N VAL A 75 -1.93 -4.19 4.38
CA VAL A 75 -0.69 -4.29 5.15
C VAL A 75 0.50 -3.68 4.37
N PRO A 76 1.44 -3.01 5.04
CA PRO A 76 2.66 -2.53 4.39
C PRO A 76 3.48 -3.68 3.81
N LEU A 77 3.92 -3.52 2.56
CA LEU A 77 4.75 -4.51 1.90
C LEU A 77 6.15 -4.56 2.53
N ASP A 78 6.61 -5.77 2.88
CA ASP A 78 7.95 -5.98 3.45
C ASP A 78 9.06 -5.44 2.55
N SER A 79 8.93 -5.65 1.24
CA SER A 79 9.88 -5.17 0.22
C SER A 79 9.95 -3.64 0.13
N ARG A 80 8.99 -2.92 0.72
CA ARG A 80 8.84 -1.46 0.65
C ARG A 80 9.06 -0.76 1.99
N LYS A 81 9.45 -1.49 3.05
CA LYS A 81 9.74 -0.92 4.38
C LYS A 81 10.75 0.23 4.35
N LYS A 82 11.78 0.13 3.51
CA LYS A 82 12.78 1.19 3.34
C LYS A 82 12.16 2.47 2.78
N VAL A 83 11.35 2.34 1.72
CA VAL A 83 10.63 3.47 1.09
C VAL A 83 9.68 4.12 2.10
N LEU A 84 8.92 3.32 2.87
CA LEU A 84 8.05 3.83 3.93
C LEU A 84 8.81 4.61 5.01
N LYS A 85 10.01 4.17 5.40
CA LYS A 85 10.85 4.88 6.36
C LYS A 85 11.35 6.21 5.80
N GLU A 86 11.77 6.23 4.54
CA GLU A 86 12.22 7.44 3.85
C GLU A 86 11.08 8.45 3.70
N LEU A 87 9.89 8.01 3.26
CA LEU A 87 8.72 8.87 3.13
C LEU A 87 8.28 9.47 4.48
N ARG A 88 8.32 8.69 5.56
CA ARG A 88 8.00 9.17 6.91
C ARG A 88 9.04 10.13 7.48
N ALA A 89 10.29 10.07 7.02
CA ALA A 89 11.34 10.98 7.46
C ALA A 89 11.33 12.30 6.68
N ALA A 90 10.77 12.30 5.47
CA ALA A 90 10.66 13.46 4.60
C ALA A 90 9.36 14.28 4.80
N ALA A 91 8.41 13.75 5.57
CA ALA A 91 7.15 14.40 5.96
C ALA A 91 7.27 15.02 7.36
#